data_AF-A0AAN7IYP4-F1
#
_entry.id   AF-A0AAN7IYP4-F1
#
_cell.length_a   1.000
_cell.length_b   1.000
_cell.length_c   1.000
_cell.angle_alpha   90.00
_cell.angle_beta   90.00
_cell.angle_gamma   90.00
#
_symmetry.space_group_name_H-M   'P 1'
#
loop_
_entity.id
_entity.type
_entity.pdbx_description
1 polymer ?
#
loop_
_entity_poly.entity_id
_entity_poly.type
_entity_poly.pdbx_seq_one_letter_code
_entity_poly.pdbx_strand_id
1 'polypeptide(L)'
;MNQRTISQLYSFFLVIVLAFGISSALTTSKILDKHYVRIVNNLDNYVLFYHCKSKDDDLGLRKLQPGENWQFSFQVNFFETTLFFCNFWYTNSSKIKFHAVFDVFSTNFELIQHCGGYDCIWIAKDDGLYLYN
;
A
#
# COMPACT_ATOMS: atom_id res chain seq x y z
N MET A 1 39.41 27.30 -22.07
CA MET A 1 38.07 27.58 -21.48
C MET A 1 38.20 28.87 -20.68
N ASN A 2 37.39 29.90 -20.97
CA ASN A 2 37.56 31.26 -20.42
C ASN A 2 36.94 31.37 -19.01
N GLN A 3 37.55 32.16 -18.12
CA GLN A 3 37.08 32.44 -16.76
C GLN A 3 35.62 32.92 -16.71
N ARG A 4 35.18 33.67 -17.74
CA ARG A 4 33.78 34.07 -17.91
C ARG A 4 32.85 32.87 -18.11
N THR A 5 33.25 31.92 -18.94
CA THR A 5 32.47 30.70 -19.22
C THR A 5 32.40 29.80 -17.98
N ILE A 6 33.48 29.71 -17.21
CA ILE A 6 33.53 28.96 -15.95
C ILE A 6 32.58 29.59 -14.92
N SER A 7 32.64 30.91 -14.73
CA SER A 7 31.74 31.63 -13.82
C SER A 7 30.26 31.48 -14.21
N GLN A 8 29.96 31.48 -15.51
CA GLN A 8 28.61 31.26 -16.02
C GLN A 8 28.11 29.83 -15.74
N LEU A 9 28.97 28.82 -15.94
CA LEU A 9 28.64 27.42 -15.66
C LEU A 9 28.41 27.17 -14.16
N TYR A 10 29.24 27.73 -13.28
CA TYR A 10 29.03 27.65 -11.83
C TYR A 10 27.73 28.32 -11.40
N SER A 11 27.43 29.49 -11.95
CA SER A 11 26.19 30.21 -11.63
C SER A 11 24.96 29.43 -12.09
N PHE A 12 25.01 28.82 -13.29
CA PHE A 12 23.94 27.97 -13.81
C PHE A 12 23.73 26.71 -12.96
N PHE A 13 24.82 26.05 -12.57
CA PHE A 13 24.76 24.89 -11.68
C PHE A 13 24.18 25.25 -10.29
N LEU A 14 24.58 26.40 -9.73
CA LEU A 14 24.04 26.90 -8.46
C LEU A 14 22.52 27.16 -8.54
N VAL A 15 22.05 27.77 -9.65
CA VAL A 15 20.61 28.02 -9.87
C VAL A 15 19.84 26.71 -10.00
N ILE A 16 20.39 25.70 -10.68
CA ILE A 16 19.81 24.35 -10.75
C ILE A 16 19.72 23.75 -9.35
N VAL A 17 20.80 23.73 -8.57
CA VAL A 17 20.80 23.17 -7.21
C VAL A 17 19.79 23.89 -6.29
N LEU A 18 19.66 25.21 -6.40
CA LEU A 18 18.67 25.97 -5.62
C LEU A 18 17.23 25.70 -6.08
N ALA A 19 17.00 25.56 -7.39
CA ALA A 19 15.68 25.26 -7.95
C ALA A 19 15.21 23.85 -7.60
N PHE A 20 16.10 22.85 -7.63
CA PHE A 20 15.77 21.45 -7.32
C PHE A 20 15.92 21.10 -5.83
N GLY A 21 16.73 21.84 -5.07
CA GLY A 21 17.02 21.58 -3.66
C GLY A 21 15.86 21.91 -2.70
N ILE A 22 14.99 22.86 -3.07
CA ILE A 22 13.81 23.22 -2.26
C ILE A 22 12.63 22.29 -2.57
N SER A 23 12.50 21.80 -3.82
CA SER A 23 11.38 20.97 -4.25
C SER A 23 11.48 19.51 -3.78
N SER A 24 12.69 19.01 -3.51
CA SER A 24 12.94 17.63 -3.06
C SER A 24 12.61 17.39 -1.57
N ALA A 25 12.63 18.42 -0.74
CA ALA A 25 12.34 18.30 0.69
C ALA A 25 10.86 17.99 0.99
N LEU A 26 9.92 18.51 0.18
CA LEU A 26 8.49 18.22 0.35
C LEU A 26 8.12 16.82 -0.15
N THR A 27 8.66 16.41 -1.30
CA THR A 27 8.37 15.12 -1.94
C THR A 27 8.99 13.93 -1.21
N THR A 28 10.15 14.11 -0.58
CA THR A 28 10.79 13.05 0.22
C THR A 28 9.98 12.64 1.45
N SER A 29 9.17 13.54 2.03
CA SER A 29 8.38 13.20 3.22
C SER A 29 7.33 12.12 2.92
N LYS A 30 6.57 12.27 1.82
CA LYS A 30 5.49 11.33 1.45
C LYS A 30 5.98 9.95 1.04
N ILE A 31 7.17 9.85 0.42
CA ILE A 31 7.75 8.56 0.02
C ILE A 31 8.20 7.74 1.24
N LEU A 32 8.54 8.41 2.35
CA LEU A 32 8.99 7.75 3.58
C LEU A 32 7.83 7.35 4.51
N ASP A 33 6.62 7.85 4.25
CA ASP A 33 5.44 7.51 5.03
C ASP A 33 5.16 6.01 4.96
N LYS A 34 4.94 5.43 6.13
CA LYS A 34 4.67 4.00 6.25
C LYS A 34 3.17 3.77 6.15
N HIS A 35 2.78 2.98 5.17
CA HIS A 35 1.40 2.51 5.01
C HIS A 35 1.24 1.14 5.66
N TYR A 36 0.01 0.86 6.08
CA TYR A 36 -0.37 -0.36 6.75
C TYR A 36 -1.65 -0.92 6.13
N VAL A 37 -1.66 -2.23 5.95
CA VAL A 37 -2.87 -2.97 5.58
C VAL A 37 -3.11 -4.02 6.65
N ARG A 38 -4.30 -3.99 7.24
CA ARG A 38 -4.77 -4.94 8.25
C ARG A 38 -5.93 -5.75 7.69
N ILE A 39 -5.83 -7.07 7.82
CA ILE A 39 -6.89 -8.02 7.46
C ILE A 39 -7.43 -8.59 8.75
N VAL A 40 -8.75 -8.48 8.95
CA VAL A 40 -9.46 -8.94 10.14
C VAL A 40 -10.45 -10.03 9.72
N ASN A 41 -10.38 -11.18 10.38
CA ASN A 41 -11.39 -12.22 10.22
C ASN A 41 -12.49 -12.06 11.26
N ASN A 42 -13.63 -11.51 10.84
CA ASN A 42 -14.84 -11.38 11.65
C ASN A 42 -15.97 -12.27 11.11
N LEU A 43 -15.61 -13.42 10.54
CA LEU A 43 -16.54 -14.51 10.23
C LEU A 43 -16.87 -15.26 11.51
N ASP A 44 -18.10 -15.73 11.66
CA ASP A 44 -18.54 -16.39 12.91
C ASP A 44 -17.71 -17.65 13.21
N ASN A 45 -17.60 -18.56 12.24
CA ASN A 45 -17.04 -19.91 12.46
C ASN A 45 -16.10 -20.37 11.34
N TYR A 46 -15.65 -19.45 10.49
CA TYR A 46 -14.84 -19.78 9.32
C TYR A 46 -13.41 -19.26 9.43
N VAL A 47 -12.48 -20.12 9.03
CA VAL A 47 -11.08 -19.73 8.81
C VAL A 47 -11.01 -18.98 7.50
N LEU A 48 -10.57 -17.72 7.55
CA LEU A 48 -10.30 -16.92 6.36
C LEU A 48 -8.90 -17.27 5.85
N PHE A 49 -8.82 -17.78 4.62
CA PHE A 49 -7.56 -17.91 3.89
C PHE A 49 -7.36 -16.69 2.99
N TYR A 50 -6.10 -16.27 2.85
CA TYR A 50 -5.77 -15.20 1.95
C TYR A 50 -4.33 -15.29 1.44
N HIS A 51 -4.11 -14.76 0.26
CA HIS A 51 -2.79 -14.61 -0.35
C HIS A 51 -2.66 -13.20 -0.90
N CYS A 52 -1.76 -12.42 -0.30
CA CYS A 52 -1.50 -11.05 -0.67
C CYS A 52 -0.17 -10.91 -1.40
N LYS A 53 -0.13 -10.07 -2.43
CA LYS A 53 1.11 -9.71 -3.12
C LYS A 53 1.00 -8.35 -3.79
N SER A 54 2.16 -7.75 -4.06
CA SER A 54 2.33 -6.66 -5.00
C SER A 54 2.94 -7.20 -6.31
N LYS A 55 3.38 -6.29 -7.19
CA LYS A 55 4.22 -6.65 -8.32
C LYS A 55 5.58 -7.23 -7.89
N ASP A 56 6.13 -6.70 -6.79
CA ASP A 56 7.52 -6.92 -6.39
C ASP A 56 7.65 -7.83 -5.14
N ASP A 57 6.59 -7.93 -4.33
CA ASP A 57 6.59 -8.66 -3.05
C ASP A 57 5.46 -9.67 -2.97
N ASP A 58 5.79 -10.93 -2.67
CA ASP A 58 4.80 -11.95 -2.31
C ASP A 58 4.77 -12.14 -0.79
N LEU A 59 3.65 -11.83 -0.15
CA LEU A 59 3.49 -11.92 1.32
C LEU A 59 3.07 -13.33 1.79
N GLY A 60 2.83 -14.22 0.83
CA GLY A 60 2.53 -15.63 1.00
C GLY A 60 1.06 -15.94 1.27
N LEU A 61 0.78 -17.23 1.27
CA LEU A 61 -0.49 -17.80 1.69
C LEU A 61 -0.57 -17.84 3.22
N ARG A 62 -1.65 -17.30 3.77
CA ARG A 62 -1.91 -17.24 5.22
C ARG A 62 -3.35 -17.62 5.53
N LYS A 63 -3.63 -17.80 6.81
CA LYS A 63 -4.96 -18.04 7.35
C LYS A 63 -5.16 -17.31 8.67
N LEU A 64 -6.40 -16.94 8.97
CA LEU A 64 -6.82 -16.34 10.23
C LEU A 64 -8.00 -17.14 10.79
N GLN A 65 -7.93 -17.53 12.06
CA GLN A 65 -9.07 -18.05 12.81
C GLN A 65 -10.12 -16.94 13.03
N PRO A 66 -11.38 -17.29 13.36
CA PRO A 66 -12.37 -16.31 13.79
C PRO A 66 -11.82 -15.39 14.89
N GLY A 67 -11.97 -14.08 14.71
CA GLY A 67 -11.48 -13.04 15.62
C GLY A 67 -10.00 -12.66 15.48
N GLU A 68 -9.21 -13.38 14.67
CA GLU A 68 -7.81 -13.03 14.44
C GLU A 68 -7.66 -11.94 13.38
N ASN A 69 -6.52 -11.24 13.44
CA ASN A 69 -6.11 -10.28 12.42
C ASN A 69 -4.63 -10.43 12.10
N TRP A 70 -4.25 -9.95 10.91
CA TRP A 70 -2.87 -9.85 10.48
C TRP A 70 -2.63 -8.51 9.79
N GLN A 71 -1.42 -7.97 9.96
CA GLN A 71 -1.04 -6.68 9.40
C GLN A 71 0.34 -6.76 8.77
N PHE A 72 0.51 -6.04 7.68
CA PHE A 72 1.81 -5.73 7.10
C PHE A 72 1.94 -4.23 6.85
N SER A 73 3.18 -3.80 6.63
CA SER A 73 3.51 -2.40 6.41
C SER A 73 4.52 -2.26 5.29
N PHE A 74 4.45 -1.17 4.54
CA PHE A 74 5.33 -0.89 3.41
C PHE A 74 5.47 0.62 3.21
N GLN A 75 6.37 1.02 2.32
CA GLN A 75 6.49 2.38 1.81
C GLN A 75 6.08 2.40 0.34
N VAL A 76 5.53 3.51 -0.12
CA VAL A 76 5.18 3.69 -1.53
C VAL A 76 6.46 3.83 -2.35
N ASN A 77 6.49 3.22 -3.55
CA ASN A 77 7.65 3.30 -4.42
C ASN A 77 7.84 4.73 -4.96
N PHE A 78 9.04 5.03 -5.44
CA PHE A 78 9.39 6.37 -5.94
C PHE A 78 8.47 6.89 -7.07
N PHE A 79 7.84 5.98 -7.82
CA PHE A 79 6.94 6.32 -8.92
C PHE A 79 5.47 6.40 -8.50
N GLU A 80 5.14 6.27 -7.21
CA GLU A 80 3.77 6.27 -6.69
C GLU A 80 2.85 5.27 -7.40
N THR A 81 3.36 4.06 -7.67
CA THR A 81 2.62 2.99 -8.37
C THR A 81 2.44 1.73 -7.51
N THR A 82 2.68 1.82 -6.21
CA THR A 82 2.53 0.68 -5.30
C THR A 82 1.08 0.21 -5.24
N LEU A 83 0.88 -1.08 -5.49
CA LEU A 83 -0.41 -1.75 -5.41
C LEU A 83 -0.21 -3.10 -4.71
N PHE A 84 -1.07 -3.38 -3.74
CA PHE A 84 -1.20 -4.70 -3.14
C PHE A 84 -2.61 -5.23 -3.37
N PHE A 85 -2.70 -6.46 -3.85
CA PHE A 85 -3.96 -7.17 -3.98
C PHE A 85 -3.91 -8.47 -3.20
N CYS A 86 -5.08 -8.88 -2.69
CA CYS A 86 -5.23 -10.10 -1.93
C CYS A 86 -6.37 -10.93 -2.50
N ASN A 87 -6.10 -12.23 -2.66
CA ASN A 87 -7.12 -13.23 -2.90
C ASN A 87 -7.62 -13.74 -1.54
N PHE A 88 -8.92 -13.75 -1.31
CA PHE A 88 -9.57 -14.15 -0.06
C PHE A 88 -10.55 -15.29 -0.31
N TRP A 89 -10.58 -16.29 0.57
CA TRP A 89 -11.59 -17.34 0.53
C TRP A 89 -11.80 -18.01 1.87
N TYR A 90 -12.98 -18.61 2.01
CA TYR A 90 -13.26 -19.57 3.07
C TYR A 90 -14.21 -20.65 2.58
N THR A 91 -14.17 -21.80 3.25
CA THR A 91 -14.94 -22.98 2.85
C THR A 91 -15.82 -23.48 4.00
N ASN A 92 -16.92 -24.12 3.65
CA ASN A 92 -17.72 -24.93 4.57
C ASN A 92 -17.84 -26.33 3.95
N SER A 93 -17.39 -27.36 4.68
CA SER A 93 -17.51 -28.76 4.22
C SER A 93 -16.96 -28.96 2.80
N SER A 94 -15.76 -28.41 2.55
CA SER A 94 -15.08 -28.44 1.24
C SER A 94 -15.76 -27.69 0.09
N LYS A 95 -16.83 -26.93 0.35
CA LYS A 95 -17.44 -26.01 -0.63
C LYS A 95 -16.98 -24.58 -0.37
N ILE A 96 -16.52 -23.90 -1.42
CA ILE A 96 -16.19 -22.46 -1.37
C ILE A 96 -17.48 -21.69 -1.11
N LYS A 97 -17.49 -20.91 -0.03
CA LYS A 97 -18.61 -20.03 0.33
C LYS A 97 -18.40 -18.61 -0.18
N PHE A 98 -17.14 -18.20 -0.19
CA PHE A 98 -16.70 -16.91 -0.66
C PHE A 98 -15.35 -17.06 -1.32
N HIS A 99 -15.17 -16.35 -2.43
CA HIS A 99 -13.90 -16.18 -3.11
C HIS A 99 -13.92 -14.80 -3.76
N ALA A 100 -12.94 -13.98 -3.45
CA ALA A 100 -12.83 -12.65 -4.04
C ALA A 100 -11.38 -12.18 -4.07
N VAL A 101 -11.07 -11.32 -5.04
CA VAL A 101 -9.79 -10.63 -5.15
C VAL A 101 -10.05 -9.13 -5.05
N PHE A 102 -9.32 -8.48 -4.14
CA PHE A 102 -9.43 -7.04 -3.94
C PHE A 102 -8.05 -6.41 -3.94
N ASP A 103 -7.96 -5.21 -4.51
CA ASP A 103 -6.85 -4.29 -4.29
C ASP A 103 -6.98 -3.77 -2.86
N VAL A 104 -6.18 -4.35 -1.94
CA VAL A 104 -6.21 -3.98 -0.52
C VAL A 104 -5.48 -2.67 -0.25
N PHE A 105 -4.64 -2.25 -1.19
CA PHE A 105 -4.02 -0.95 -1.25
C PHE A 105 -3.68 -0.58 -2.71
N SER A 106 -3.82 0.70 -3.04
CA SER A 106 -3.44 1.29 -4.31
C SER A 106 -3.12 2.76 -4.05
N THR A 107 -2.15 3.32 -4.79
CA THR A 107 -1.87 4.76 -4.79
C THR A 107 -2.99 5.59 -5.45
N ASN A 108 -4.04 4.95 -5.97
CA ASN A 108 -5.25 5.63 -6.42
C ASN A 108 -5.94 6.36 -5.26
N PHE A 109 -6.25 7.64 -5.50
CA PHE A 109 -6.91 8.53 -4.55
C PHE A 109 -8.22 7.98 -3.98
N GLU A 110 -9.04 7.31 -4.80
CA GLU A 110 -10.34 6.79 -4.37
C GLU A 110 -10.20 5.80 -3.20
N LEU A 111 -9.32 4.79 -3.34
CA LEU A 111 -9.11 3.80 -2.29
C LEU A 111 -8.46 4.42 -1.05
N ILE A 112 -7.48 5.30 -1.24
CA ILE A 112 -6.80 5.99 -0.12
C ILE A 112 -7.79 6.82 0.70
N GLN A 113 -8.74 7.50 0.06
CA GLN A 113 -9.77 8.28 0.77
C GLN A 113 -10.68 7.43 1.64
N HIS A 114 -10.88 6.17 1.27
CA HIS A 114 -11.66 5.21 2.04
C HIS A 114 -10.84 4.48 3.10
N CYS A 115 -9.52 4.65 3.13
CA CYS A 115 -8.71 4.18 4.25
C CYS A 115 -8.73 5.19 5.41
N GLY A 116 -8.43 4.73 6.62
CA GLY A 116 -8.24 5.56 7.81
C GLY A 116 -6.91 6.32 7.79
N GLY A 117 -6.60 7.01 6.69
CA GLY A 117 -5.29 7.62 6.43
C GLY A 117 -4.27 6.59 5.94
N TYR A 118 -3.19 6.39 6.71
CA TYR A 118 -2.13 5.44 6.36
C TYR A 118 -2.46 3.98 6.72
N ASP A 119 -3.59 3.75 7.40
CA ASP A 119 -4.07 2.44 7.82
C ASP A 119 -5.32 2.04 7.03
N CYS A 120 -5.19 1.05 6.14
CA CYS A 120 -6.32 0.43 5.45
C CYS A 120 -6.73 -0.86 6.19
N ILE A 121 -7.95 -0.91 6.71
CA ILE A 121 -8.45 -2.05 7.49
C ILE A 121 -9.53 -2.79 6.71
N TRP A 122 -9.25 -4.02 6.32
CA TRP A 122 -10.20 -4.91 5.63
C TRP A 122 -10.77 -5.93 6.60
N ILE A 123 -12.10 -5.99 6.70
CA ILE A 123 -12.83 -6.86 7.62
C ILE A 123 -13.68 -7.85 6.81
N ALA A 124 -13.39 -9.14 6.95
CA ALA A 124 -14.22 -10.20 6.39
C ALA A 124 -15.37 -10.51 7.36
N LYS A 125 -16.61 -10.51 6.85
CA LYS A 125 -17.84 -10.87 7.54
C LYS A 125 -18.61 -11.88 6.69
N ASP A 126 -19.63 -12.52 7.28
CA ASP A 126 -20.38 -13.57 6.60
C ASP A 126 -21.14 -13.07 5.36
N ASP A 127 -21.39 -11.77 5.26
CA ASP A 127 -22.06 -11.10 4.14
C ASP A 127 -21.12 -10.40 3.16
N GLY A 128 -19.81 -10.30 3.45
CA GLY A 128 -18.85 -9.70 2.52
C GLY A 128 -17.53 -9.25 3.13
N LEU A 129 -16.72 -8.60 2.29
CA LEU A 129 -15.47 -7.97 2.68
C LEU A 129 -15.65 -6.45 2.69
N TYR A 130 -15.28 -5.80 3.78
CA TYR A 130 -15.50 -4.36 4.00
C TYR A 130 -14.18 -3.64 4.24
N LEU A 131 -14.01 -2.49 3.62
CA LEU A 131 -12.99 -1.52 4.01
C LEU A 131 -13.57 -0.65 5.13
N TYR A 132 -12.91 -0.65 6.28
CA TYR A 132 -13.29 0.10 7.47
C TYR A 132 -12.53 1.43 7.54
N ASN A 133 -13.29 2.51 7.75
CA ASN A 133 -12.82 3.87 7.99
C ASN A 133 -13.60 4.46 9.18
#